data_AF-A0A928H7I6-F1
#
_entry.id   AF-A0A928H7I6-F1
#
_cell.length_a   1.000
_cell.length_b   1.000
_cell.length_c   1.000
_cell.angle_alpha   90.00
_cell.angle_beta   90.00
_cell.angle_gamma   90.00
#
_symmetry.space_group_name_H-M   'P 1'
#
loop_
_entity.id
_entity.type
_entity.pdbx_description
1 polymer ?
#
loop_
_entity_poly.entity_id
_entity_poly.type
_entity_poly.pdbx_seq_one_letter_code
_entity_poly.pdbx_strand_id
1 'polypeptide(L)'
;MRLITLSLVVSSMLLLGGCFSMETASNAALRNSGNGTGSDAPIEHVMVSNYGWYLFNCVPLVCGNASPDASWPWKFFSDHVNPILLHDRLMKYASSKTADIKDLVFSHEEEVFFDFPGSDIPFPIPYLVCYREIQFSGVLTRRTDQKNAPGKDCSK
;
A
#
# COMPACT_ATOMS: atom_id res chain seq x y z
N MET A 1 14.38 13.34 -35.59
CA MET A 1 13.05 12.74 -35.28
C MET A 1 13.10 11.39 -34.54
N ARG A 2 14.13 10.54 -34.68
CA ARG A 2 14.19 9.23 -33.98
C ARG A 2 14.53 9.27 -32.47
N LEU A 3 15.20 10.33 -31.99
CA LEU A 3 15.58 10.46 -30.57
C LEU A 3 14.42 10.90 -29.66
N ILE A 4 13.49 11.70 -30.18
CA ILE A 4 12.37 12.24 -29.39
C ILE A 4 11.34 11.14 -29.10
N THR A 5 11.10 10.25 -30.07
CA THR A 5 10.22 9.09 -29.89
C THR A 5 10.80 8.08 -28.90
N LEU A 6 12.12 7.87 -28.87
CA LEU A 6 12.75 6.97 -27.91
C LEU A 6 12.61 7.49 -26.47
N SER A 7 12.82 8.79 -26.24
CA SER A 7 12.66 9.40 -24.92
C SER A 7 11.21 9.39 -24.42
N LEU A 8 10.23 9.54 -25.31
CA LEU A 8 8.81 9.45 -24.97
C LEU A 8 8.40 8.03 -24.56
N VAL A 9 8.87 7.01 -25.27
CA VAL A 9 8.61 5.60 -24.95
C VAL A 9 9.25 5.19 -23.62
N VAL A 10 10.46 5.67 -23.34
CA VAL A 10 11.13 5.40 -22.05
C VAL A 10 10.41 6.13 -20.90
N SER A 11 10.00 7.38 -21.08
CA SER A 11 9.22 8.10 -20.06
C SER A 11 7.84 7.47 -19.82
N SER A 12 7.15 7.02 -20.86
CA SER A 12 5.87 6.31 -20.68
C SER A 12 6.05 4.94 -20.05
N MET A 13 7.12 4.20 -20.35
CA MET A 13 7.46 2.95 -19.63
C MET A 13 7.81 3.21 -18.16
N LEU A 14 8.42 4.34 -17.82
CA LEU A 14 8.68 4.72 -16.42
C LEU A 14 7.39 5.10 -15.68
N LEU A 15 6.43 5.72 -16.36
CA LEU A 15 5.10 6.02 -15.81
C LEU A 15 4.19 4.77 -15.70
N LEU A 16 4.49 3.72 -16.47
CA LEU A 16 3.90 2.39 -16.34
C LEU A 16 4.68 1.50 -15.35
N GLY A 17 5.74 2.03 -14.72
CA GLY A 17 6.44 1.34 -13.64
C GLY A 17 5.53 1.20 -12.41
N GLY A 18 5.54 0.04 -11.75
CA GLY A 18 4.78 -0.15 -10.52
C GLY A 18 5.12 0.95 -9.49
N CYS A 19 4.11 1.44 -8.77
CA CYS A 19 4.27 2.56 -7.84
C CYS A 19 3.87 2.15 -6.42
N PHE A 20 4.66 2.63 -5.47
CA PHE A 20 4.30 2.65 -4.06
C PHE A 20 3.85 4.07 -3.72
N SER A 21 2.64 4.21 -3.18
CA SER A 21 2.09 5.49 -2.73
C SER A 21 1.72 5.42 -1.25
N MET A 22 1.92 6.53 -0.55
CA MET A 22 1.49 6.70 0.83
C MET A 22 0.85 8.07 0.97
N GLU A 23 -0.46 8.07 1.14
CA GLU A 23 -1.27 9.27 1.29
C GLU A 23 -1.68 9.44 2.75
N THR A 24 -1.54 10.67 3.25
CA THR A 24 -1.95 11.00 4.62
C THR A 24 -2.88 12.19 4.61
N ALA A 25 -4.08 12.03 5.18
CA ALA A 25 -5.02 13.10 5.40
C ALA A 25 -4.94 13.53 6.88
N SER A 26 -4.47 14.77 7.12
CA SER A 26 -4.27 15.29 8.47
C SER A 26 -5.57 15.75 9.13
N ASN A 27 -5.53 15.83 10.46
CA ASN A 27 -6.60 16.16 11.40
C ASN A 27 -7.56 17.31 10.98
N ALA A 28 -7.10 18.32 10.23
CA ALA A 28 -7.97 19.42 9.79
C ALA A 28 -9.16 18.94 8.94
N ALA A 29 -8.98 17.87 8.16
CA ALA A 29 -10.04 17.22 7.39
C ALA A 29 -10.87 16.22 8.21
N LEU A 30 -10.33 15.69 9.31
CA LEU A 30 -10.95 14.65 10.14
C LEU A 30 -11.68 15.20 11.39
N ARG A 31 -11.41 16.45 11.77
CA ARG A 31 -12.01 17.13 12.94
C ARG A 31 -13.55 17.17 12.93
N ASN A 32 -14.17 16.99 11.76
CA ASN A 32 -15.63 16.98 11.61
C ASN A 32 -16.22 15.55 11.54
N SER A 33 -15.39 14.50 11.58
CA SER A 33 -15.83 13.11 11.31
C SER A 33 -15.87 12.20 12.53
N GLY A 34 -15.37 12.61 13.71
CA GLY A 34 -15.31 11.71 14.88
C GLY A 34 -15.38 12.45 16.21
N ASN A 35 -16.38 12.08 17.03
CA ASN A 35 -16.60 12.55 18.41
C ASN A 35 -15.60 11.97 19.43
N GLY A 36 -14.33 11.79 19.06
CA GLY A 36 -13.30 11.23 19.95
C GLY A 36 -12.68 12.30 20.83
N THR A 37 -12.96 12.29 22.13
CA THR A 37 -12.27 13.15 23.12
C THR A 37 -11.16 12.35 23.81
N GLY A 38 -9.94 12.90 23.87
CA GLY A 38 -8.83 12.32 24.65
C GLY A 38 -7.89 11.40 23.86
N SER A 39 -7.46 10.28 24.47
CA SER A 39 -6.47 9.33 23.93
C SER A 39 -6.90 8.60 22.65
N ASP A 40 -8.18 8.68 22.30
CA ASP A 40 -8.75 8.12 21.07
C ASP A 40 -8.94 9.16 19.96
N ALA A 41 -8.38 10.36 20.14
CA ALA A 41 -8.46 11.40 19.13
C ALA A 41 -7.72 10.94 17.85
N PRO A 42 -8.39 10.89 16.69
CA PRO A 42 -7.75 10.58 15.42
C PRO A 42 -6.72 11.65 15.11
N ILE A 43 -5.51 11.26 14.77
CA ILE A 43 -4.40 12.16 14.41
C ILE A 43 -4.44 12.42 12.90
N GLU A 44 -4.50 11.35 12.13
CA GLU A 44 -4.48 11.35 10.68
C GLU A 44 -5.01 10.03 10.14
N HIS A 45 -5.55 10.08 8.93
CA HIS A 45 -5.90 8.90 8.16
C HIS A 45 -4.77 8.63 7.18
N VAL A 46 -4.31 7.38 7.13
CA VAL A 46 -3.19 6.95 6.31
C VAL A 46 -3.69 5.88 5.36
N MET A 47 -3.42 6.07 4.08
CA MET A 47 -3.62 5.09 3.03
C MET A 47 -2.27 4.76 2.42
N VAL A 48 -1.94 3.48 2.35
CA VAL A 48 -0.73 2.97 1.71
C VAL A 48 -1.17 2.06 0.59
N SER A 49 -0.74 2.34 -0.63
CA SER A 49 -0.99 1.50 -1.79
C SER A 49 0.31 1.08 -2.44
N ASN A 50 0.30 -0.11 -3.02
CA ASN A 50 1.41 -0.61 -3.81
C ASN A 50 0.87 -1.46 -4.94
N TYR A 51 1.31 -1.18 -6.15
CA TYR A 51 0.90 -1.95 -7.31
C TYR A 51 2.06 -2.37 -8.19
N GLY A 52 1.80 -3.35 -9.04
CA GLY A 52 2.77 -3.89 -9.98
C GLY A 52 2.15 -4.67 -11.10
N TRP A 53 2.98 -4.94 -12.10
CA TRP A 53 2.63 -5.65 -13.32
C TRP A 53 3.29 -7.02 -13.35
N TYR A 54 2.55 -8.02 -13.79
CA TYR A 54 2.97 -9.41 -13.85
C TYR A 54 2.68 -9.98 -15.23
N LEU A 55 3.63 -10.71 -15.81
CA LEU A 55 3.36 -11.58 -16.96
C LEU A 55 2.78 -12.90 -16.46
N PHE A 56 1.80 -13.43 -17.18
CA PHE A 56 1.27 -14.78 -16.94
C PHE A 56 0.79 -15.00 -15.50
N ASN A 57 0.40 -13.92 -14.81
CA ASN A 57 0.02 -13.91 -13.40
C ASN A 57 1.11 -14.43 -12.41
N CYS A 58 2.34 -14.69 -12.86
CA CYS A 58 3.36 -15.34 -12.02
C CYS A 58 4.75 -14.72 -12.12
N VAL A 59 5.07 -14.06 -13.23
CA VAL A 59 6.38 -13.43 -13.42
C VAL A 59 6.25 -11.93 -13.15
N PRO A 60 6.78 -11.40 -12.04
CA PRO A 60 6.76 -9.96 -11.78
C PRO A 60 7.59 -9.24 -12.84
N LEU A 61 7.02 -8.21 -13.46
CA LEU A 61 7.74 -7.32 -14.39
C LEU A 61 8.34 -6.16 -13.62
N VAL A 62 7.48 -5.37 -13.00
CA VAL A 62 7.83 -4.17 -12.26
C VAL A 62 6.76 -3.94 -11.20
N CYS A 63 7.18 -3.63 -9.98
CA CYS A 63 6.29 -3.30 -8.87
C CYS A 63 6.79 -2.04 -8.16
N GLY A 64 5.92 -1.42 -7.37
CA GLY A 64 6.35 -0.41 -6.43
C GLY A 64 7.20 -1.02 -5.32
N ASN A 65 8.21 -0.27 -4.89
CA ASN A 65 9.17 -0.73 -3.90
C ASN A 65 8.70 -0.41 -2.48
N ALA A 66 7.91 -1.33 -1.93
CA ALA A 66 7.45 -1.29 -0.56
C ALA A 66 8.54 -1.54 0.50
N SER A 67 9.82 -1.75 0.13
CA SER A 67 10.90 -1.91 1.11
C SER A 67 11.22 -0.61 1.85
N PRO A 68 11.24 -0.61 3.20
CA PRO A 68 11.35 0.62 3.98
C PRO A 68 12.67 1.40 3.78
N ASP A 69 13.70 0.74 3.25
CA ASP A 69 15.03 1.33 3.00
C ASP A 69 15.35 1.43 1.49
N ALA A 70 14.31 1.41 0.66
CA ALA A 70 14.43 1.50 -0.79
C ALA A 70 14.99 2.84 -1.26
N SER A 71 16.04 2.80 -2.08
CA SER A 71 16.56 3.99 -2.77
C SER A 71 15.75 4.39 -4.02
N TRP A 72 14.92 3.48 -4.53
CA TRP A 72 14.11 3.67 -5.74
C TRP A 72 12.65 3.29 -5.46
N PRO A 73 11.67 4.05 -5.97
CA PRO A 73 10.25 3.84 -5.68
C PRO A 73 9.65 2.64 -6.44
N TRP A 74 10.37 2.06 -7.40
CA TRP A 74 10.00 0.86 -8.15
C TRP A 74 11.10 -0.20 -8.09
N LYS A 75 10.72 -1.46 -8.35
CA LYS A 75 11.64 -2.61 -8.41
C LYS A 75 11.21 -3.55 -9.54
N PHE A 76 12.18 -3.96 -10.36
CA PHE A 76 11.96 -4.92 -11.45
C PHE A 76 12.11 -6.35 -10.96
N PHE A 77 11.35 -7.27 -11.57
CA PHE A 77 11.46 -8.73 -11.34
C PHE A 77 11.41 -9.15 -9.86
N SER A 78 10.58 -8.47 -9.08
CA SER A 78 10.43 -8.74 -7.65
C SER A 78 8.98 -8.61 -7.25
N ASP A 79 8.52 -9.48 -6.36
CA ASP A 79 7.16 -9.47 -5.87
C ASP A 79 7.08 -8.67 -4.55
N HIS A 80 7.08 -7.34 -4.66
CA HIS A 80 6.91 -6.46 -3.49
C HIS A 80 5.45 -6.00 -3.32
N VAL A 81 4.53 -6.41 -4.21
CA VAL A 81 3.08 -6.26 -4.02
C VAL A 81 2.61 -7.34 -3.05
N ASN A 82 3.09 -7.23 -1.80
CA ASN A 82 2.84 -8.22 -0.75
C ASN A 82 2.20 -7.52 0.46
N PRO A 83 1.11 -8.09 1.03
CA PRO A 83 0.41 -7.46 2.14
C PRO A 83 1.29 -7.32 3.40
N ILE A 84 2.21 -8.26 3.63
CA ILE A 84 3.11 -8.25 4.78
C ILE A 84 4.08 -7.06 4.68
N LEU A 85 4.68 -6.84 3.51
CA LEU A 85 5.61 -5.72 3.30
C LEU A 85 4.93 -4.36 3.46
N LEU A 86 3.69 -4.24 2.97
CA LEU A 86 2.92 -3.00 3.13
C LEU A 86 2.52 -2.78 4.58
N HIS A 87 2.07 -3.83 5.26
CA HIS A 87 1.72 -3.78 6.67
C HIS A 87 2.93 -3.39 7.52
N ASP A 88 4.09 -4.03 7.34
CA ASP A 88 5.32 -3.72 8.06
C ASP A 88 5.73 -2.25 7.86
N ARG A 89 5.57 -1.73 6.64
CA ARG A 89 5.89 -0.33 6.34
C ARG A 89 4.93 0.64 6.98
N LEU A 90 3.65 0.33 6.98
CA LEU A 90 2.61 1.10 7.65
C LEU A 90 2.84 1.10 9.18
N MET A 91 3.18 -0.04 9.77
CA MET A 91 3.51 -0.15 11.20
C MET A 91 4.81 0.60 11.55
N LYS A 92 5.83 0.56 10.69
CA LYS A 92 7.07 1.35 10.85
C LYS A 92 6.76 2.86 10.83
N TYR A 93 5.82 3.28 9.97
CA TYR A 93 5.37 4.67 9.92
C TYR A 93 4.56 5.08 11.16
N ALA A 94 3.64 4.25 11.62
CA ALA A 94 2.90 4.50 12.86
C ALA A 94 3.85 4.61 14.07
N SER A 95 4.85 3.71 14.12
CA SER A 95 5.87 3.69 15.18
C SER A 95 6.74 4.96 15.17
N SER A 96 7.09 5.50 14.00
CA SER A 96 7.86 6.75 13.91
C SER A 96 7.08 7.98 14.39
N LYS A 97 5.75 7.91 14.38
CA LYS A 97 4.85 8.95 14.91
C LYS A 97 4.38 8.70 16.34
N THR A 98 4.84 7.64 17.00
CA THR A 98 4.38 7.24 18.34
C THR A 98 2.86 7.12 18.40
N ALA A 99 2.27 6.54 17.35
CA ALA A 99 0.83 6.39 17.18
C ALA A 99 0.47 4.91 16.97
N ASP A 100 -0.73 4.53 17.40
CA ASP A 100 -1.30 3.21 17.15
C ASP A 100 -2.30 3.29 15.99
N ILE A 101 -2.34 2.26 15.14
CA ILE A 101 -3.29 2.18 14.03
C ILE A 101 -4.57 1.52 14.50
N LYS A 102 -5.70 2.15 14.18
CA LYS A 102 -7.05 1.62 14.34
C LYS A 102 -7.78 1.59 13.00
N ASP A 103 -8.86 0.83 12.95
CA ASP A 103 -9.74 0.70 11.79
C ASP A 103 -9.00 0.37 10.49
N LEU A 104 -8.10 -0.62 10.57
CA LEU A 104 -7.32 -1.08 9.43
C LEU A 104 -8.24 -1.80 8.43
N VAL A 105 -8.35 -1.25 7.23
CA VAL A 105 -9.05 -1.84 6.09
C VAL A 105 -8.01 -2.31 5.08
N PHE A 106 -8.22 -3.52 4.56
CA PHE A 106 -7.38 -4.13 3.52
C PHE A 106 -8.19 -4.25 2.24
N SER A 107 -7.61 -3.78 1.13
CA SER A 107 -8.15 -3.98 -0.23
C SER A 107 -7.09 -4.64 -1.10
N HIS A 108 -7.54 -5.57 -1.94
CA HIS A 108 -6.72 -6.26 -2.92
C HIS A 108 -7.45 -6.28 -4.24
N GLU A 109 -6.81 -5.78 -5.28
CA GLU A 109 -7.37 -5.66 -6.61
C GLU A 109 -6.43 -6.34 -7.61
N GLU A 110 -6.99 -7.25 -8.41
CA GLU A 110 -6.29 -7.89 -9.51
C GLU A 110 -7.08 -7.67 -10.79
N GLU A 111 -6.43 -7.09 -11.79
CA GLU A 111 -7.03 -6.85 -13.10
C GLU A 111 -6.20 -7.53 -14.19
N VAL A 112 -6.88 -8.05 -15.21
CA VAL A 112 -6.24 -8.61 -16.40
C VAL A 112 -6.50 -7.68 -17.57
N PHE A 113 -5.43 -7.19 -18.21
CA PHE A 113 -5.54 -6.20 -19.28
C PHE A 113 -5.53 -6.79 -20.69
N PHE A 114 -4.89 -7.96 -20.87
CA PHE A 114 -4.81 -8.63 -22.15
C PHE A 114 -5.14 -10.12 -22.00
N ASP A 115 -6.39 -10.43 -22.34
CA ASP A 115 -6.84 -11.78 -22.68
C ASP A 115 -6.58 -12.02 -24.17
N PHE A 116 -6.20 -13.24 -24.56
CA PHE A 116 -6.00 -13.57 -25.98
C PHE A 116 -7.33 -13.43 -26.75
N PRO A 117 -7.48 -12.47 -27.68
CA PRO A 117 -8.73 -12.32 -28.41
C PRO A 117 -8.91 -13.48 -29.39
N GLY A 118 -9.99 -14.25 -29.22
CA GLY A 118 -10.43 -15.26 -30.19
C GLY A 118 -9.87 -16.68 -30.02
N SER A 119 -9.39 -17.07 -28.84
CA SER A 119 -9.06 -18.49 -28.59
C SER A 119 -10.24 -19.25 -27.97
N ASP A 120 -10.94 -20.05 -28.79
CA ASP A 120 -11.81 -21.15 -28.32
C ASP A 120 -11.00 -22.34 -27.74
N ILE A 121 -9.70 -22.14 -27.50
CA ILE A 121 -8.76 -23.15 -27.02
C ILE A 121 -8.39 -22.80 -25.59
N PRO A 122 -8.53 -23.72 -24.61
CA PRO A 122 -8.09 -23.49 -23.24
C PRO A 122 -6.55 -23.45 -23.21
N PHE A 123 -5.98 -22.26 -23.35
CA PHE A 123 -4.56 -22.07 -23.10
C PHE A 123 -4.30 -22.21 -21.59
N PRO A 124 -3.24 -22.93 -21.17
CA PRO A 124 -2.92 -23.11 -19.75
C PRO A 124 -2.54 -21.80 -19.04
N ILE A 125 -2.33 -20.72 -19.80
CA ILE A 125 -1.98 -19.39 -19.29
C ILE A 125 -2.89 -18.36 -19.98
N PRO A 126 -4.07 -18.06 -19.40
CA PRO A 126 -5.08 -17.22 -20.05
C PRO A 126 -4.70 -15.72 -20.09
N TYR A 127 -3.72 -15.28 -19.31
CA TYR A 127 -3.46 -13.87 -19.05
C TYR A 127 -2.07 -13.45 -19.52
N LEU A 128 -1.96 -12.45 -20.41
CA LEU A 128 -0.66 -11.96 -20.88
C LEU A 128 -0.04 -10.99 -19.87
N VAL A 129 -0.80 -9.96 -19.48
CA VAL A 129 -0.39 -8.92 -18.52
C VAL A 129 -1.47 -8.77 -17.46
N CYS A 130 -1.05 -8.91 -16.21
CA CYS A 130 -1.89 -8.75 -15.03
C CYS A 130 -1.39 -7.54 -14.22
N TYR A 131 -2.34 -6.79 -13.70
CA TYR A 131 -2.14 -5.75 -12.69
C TYR A 131 -2.49 -6.33 -11.33
N ARG A 132 -1.67 -6.03 -10.33
CA ARG A 132 -1.98 -6.32 -8.93
C ARG A 132 -1.78 -5.07 -8.11
N GLU A 133 -2.74 -4.78 -7.25
CA GLU A 133 -2.67 -3.70 -6.29
C GLU A 133 -3.11 -4.18 -4.91
N ILE A 134 -2.35 -3.74 -3.90
CA ILE A 134 -2.71 -3.88 -2.50
C ILE A 134 -2.81 -2.50 -1.89
N GLN A 135 -3.88 -2.30 -1.12
CA GLN A 135 -4.09 -1.08 -0.36
C GLN A 135 -4.38 -1.41 1.10
N PHE A 136 -3.74 -0.67 2.00
CA PHE A 136 -4.08 -0.61 3.41
C PHE A 136 -4.51 0.80 3.78
N SER A 137 -5.64 0.91 4.45
CA SER A 137 -6.17 2.18 4.96
C SER A 137 -6.35 2.07 6.46
N GLY A 138 -6.03 3.10 7.21
CA GLY A 138 -6.22 3.09 8.66
C GLY A 138 -6.12 4.47 9.28
N VAL A 139 -6.60 4.57 10.52
CA VAL A 139 -6.57 5.81 11.30
C VAL A 139 -5.49 5.70 12.36
N LEU A 140 -4.57 6.67 12.39
CA LEU A 140 -3.59 6.80 13.46
C LEU A 140 -4.22 7.50 14.66
N THR A 141 -4.11 6.86 15.82
CA THR A 141 -4.57 7.38 17.11
C THR A 141 -3.38 7.53 18.05
N ARG A 142 -3.50 8.43 19.03
CA ARG A 142 -2.40 8.69 19.96
C ARG A 142 -2.16 7.46 20.84
N ARG A 143 -0.92 6.96 20.84
CA ARG A 143 -0.53 5.85 21.73
C ARG A 143 -0.72 6.28 23.18
N THR A 144 -1.56 5.55 23.90
CA THR A 144 -1.68 5.73 25.35
C THR A 144 -0.65 4.81 25.99
N ASP A 145 0.37 5.37 26.63
CA ASP A 145 1.19 4.58 27.53
C ASP A 145 0.26 3.99 28.59
N GLN A 146 0.10 2.67 28.62
CA GLN A 146 -0.51 1.93 29.74
C GLN A 146 0.39 2.07 30.98
N LYS A 147 0.57 3.28 31.49
CA LYS A 147 1.08 3.58 32.82
C LYS A 147 -0.04 4.29 33.55
N ASN A 148 -0.89 3.49 34.18
CA ASN A 148 -1.76 3.79 35.33
C ASN A 148 -3.02 2.91 35.23
N ALA A 149 -2.83 1.60 35.35
CA ALA A 149 -3.87 0.81 36.01
C ALA A 149 -3.78 1.18 37.50
N PRO A 150 -4.78 1.86 38.11
CA PRO A 150 -4.80 2.03 39.55
C PRO A 150 -4.82 0.63 40.17
N GLY A 151 -3.85 0.38 41.05
CA GLY A 151 -3.72 -0.87 41.77
C GLY A 151 -5.06 -1.27 42.37
N LYS A 152 -5.54 -2.46 42.01
CA LYS A 152 -6.48 -3.18 42.86
C LYS A 152 -5.69 -3.62 44.08
N ASP A 153 -5.73 -2.79 45.12
CA ASP A 153 -5.49 -3.22 46.49
C ASP A 153 -6.51 -4.34 46.81
N CYS A 154 -6.05 -5.58 46.68
CA CYS A 154 -6.74 -6.71 47.28
C CYS A 154 -6.37 -6.72 48.78
N SER A 155 -7.03 -5.86 49.55
CA SER A 155 -7.22 -6.05 50.99
C SER A 155 -8.66 -6.43 51.25
N LYS A 156 -8.89 -7.71 51.51
CA LYS A 156 -9.73 -8.26 52.59
C LYS A 156 -9.63 -9.77 52.61
#